data_AF-A0A944GJQ1-F1
#
_entry.id   AF-A0A944GJQ1-F1
#
_cell.length_a   1.000
_cell.length_b   1.000
_cell.length_c   1.000
_cell.angle_alpha   90.00
_cell.angle_beta   90.00
_cell.angle_gamma   90.00
#
_symmetry.space_group_name_H-M   'P 1'
#
loop_
_entity.id
_entity.type
_entity.pdbx_description
1 polymer ?
#
loop_
_entity_poly.entity_id
_entity_poly.type
_entity_poly.pdbx_seq_one_letter_code
_entity_poly.pdbx_strand_id
1 'polypeptide(L)'
;MSEYVKKTPFGGYKEVQGGYSSSEWEYVILTRKEYNNQETELRVAKAGKSEAEEKARKNIDRANVEAKREINEAYKAADEQVEKIKQELAAANAEIEYQRGLNENLLRINRERANADRKLKPKKEHTGYVVCSSSEKDYTFRINRKNHKIVLWETVLQSPYTIDFTEEQARKQIIDELFVKDENGQFFISKIGITAGYSNGYAAMIEDNEWSKIHKKYNVMLERKLRMNFRLGYWEIAFYHTKPLSCVPKDMRMC
;
A
#
# COMPACT_ATOMS: atom_id res chain seq x y z
N MET A 1 2.75 76.10 -35.06
CA MET A 1 3.95 75.30 -34.79
C MET A 1 4.41 75.68 -33.41
N SER A 2 4.65 74.70 -32.54
CA SER A 2 5.14 74.93 -31.18
C SER A 2 6.50 75.63 -31.22
N GLU A 3 6.63 76.76 -30.52
CA GLU A 3 7.90 77.48 -30.41
C GLU A 3 8.65 77.00 -29.17
N TYR A 4 9.87 76.51 -29.36
CA TYR A 4 10.72 76.02 -28.26
C TYR A 4 11.69 77.14 -27.88
N VAL A 5 11.54 77.67 -26.67
CA VAL A 5 12.16 78.94 -26.27
C VAL A 5 12.94 78.79 -24.96
N LYS A 6 13.90 79.70 -24.75
CA LYS A 6 14.58 79.89 -23.46
C LYS A 6 14.32 81.29 -22.92
N LYS A 7 14.31 81.42 -21.58
CA LYS A 7 14.03 82.70 -20.93
C LYS A 7 15.26 83.60 -21.01
N THR A 8 15.06 84.83 -21.46
CA THR A 8 16.16 85.81 -21.58
C THR A 8 16.31 86.61 -20.28
N PRO A 9 17.52 87.13 -19.97
CA PRO A 9 17.79 87.87 -18.73
C PRO A 9 16.92 89.11 -18.52
N PHE A 10 16.35 89.66 -19.59
CA PHE A 10 15.48 90.85 -19.57
C PHE A 10 13.97 90.50 -19.54
N GLY A 11 13.63 89.25 -19.25
CA GLY A 11 12.25 88.81 -19.00
C GLY A 11 11.44 88.38 -20.23
N GLY A 12 12.03 88.40 -21.44
CA GLY A 12 11.40 87.92 -22.68
C GLY A 12 11.75 86.48 -23.05
N TYR A 13 11.08 85.91 -24.04
CA TYR A 13 11.34 84.56 -24.56
C TYR A 13 12.01 84.63 -25.94
N LYS A 14 12.99 83.75 -26.21
CA LYS A 14 13.66 83.65 -27.52
C LYS A 14 13.70 82.20 -27.99
N GLU A 15 13.34 81.97 -29.25
CA GLU A 15 13.37 80.66 -29.90
C GLU A 15 14.79 80.10 -29.98
N VAL A 16 14.91 78.79 -29.70
CA VAL A 16 16.16 78.05 -29.68
C VAL A 16 16.39 77.41 -31.05
N GLN A 17 17.61 77.59 -31.60
CA GLN A 17 17.99 76.92 -32.84
C GLN A 17 17.98 75.39 -32.65
N GLY A 18 17.26 74.69 -33.52
CA GLY A 18 17.07 73.24 -33.46
C GLY A 18 15.74 72.77 -32.85
N GLY A 19 14.91 73.67 -32.32
CA GLY A 19 13.55 73.36 -31.86
C GLY A 19 13.51 72.27 -30.78
N TYR A 20 12.57 71.32 -30.89
CA TYR A 20 12.34 70.24 -29.93
C TYR A 20 13.57 69.37 -29.64
N SER A 21 14.42 69.16 -30.66
CA SER A 21 15.59 68.28 -30.57
C SER A 21 16.81 68.95 -29.91
N SER A 22 16.74 70.25 -29.61
CA SER A 22 17.78 70.96 -28.87
C SER A 22 17.66 70.69 -27.38
N SER A 23 18.77 70.49 -26.66
CA SER A 23 18.75 70.37 -25.20
C SER A 23 18.69 71.73 -24.48
N GLU A 24 18.71 72.85 -25.23
CA GLU A 24 18.77 74.21 -24.68
C GLU A 24 17.41 74.91 -24.53
N TRP A 25 16.30 74.28 -24.96
CA TRP A 25 14.97 74.86 -24.72
C TRP A 25 14.48 74.53 -23.31
N GLU A 26 13.83 75.50 -22.67
CA GLU A 26 13.32 75.36 -21.30
C GLU A 26 11.79 75.44 -21.26
N TYR A 27 11.18 76.14 -22.22
CA TYR A 27 9.74 76.35 -22.30
C TYR A 27 9.24 76.09 -23.71
N VAL A 28 7.96 75.72 -23.82
CA VAL A 28 7.24 75.60 -25.09
C VAL A 28 6.12 76.61 -25.11
N ILE A 29 6.08 77.48 -26.13
CA ILE A 29 4.95 78.38 -26.38
C ILE A 29 4.05 77.69 -27.41
N LEU A 30 2.80 77.47 -27.00
CA LEU A 30 1.77 76.86 -27.83
C LEU A 30 0.70 77.88 -28.16
N THR A 31 0.18 77.81 -29.38
CA THR A 31 -1.08 78.49 -29.68
C THR A 31 -2.21 77.85 -28.87
N ARG A 32 -3.27 78.63 -28.59
CA ARG A 32 -4.45 78.12 -27.86
C ARG A 32 -5.03 76.84 -28.50
N LYS A 33 -4.98 76.75 -29.83
CA LYS A 33 -5.46 75.57 -30.59
C LYS A 33 -4.59 74.34 -30.34
N GLU A 34 -3.26 74.49 -30.36
CA GLU A 34 -2.32 73.39 -30.11
C GLU A 34 -2.38 72.90 -28.66
N TYR A 35 -2.47 73.80 -27.69
CA TYR A 35 -2.68 73.45 -26.28
C TYR A 35 -3.98 72.67 -26.07
N ASN A 36 -5.10 73.16 -26.62
CA ASN A 36 -6.40 72.49 -26.52
C ASN A 36 -6.39 71.10 -27.19
N ASN A 37 -5.68 70.95 -28.31
CA ASN A 37 -5.52 69.65 -28.97
C ASN A 37 -4.74 68.66 -28.08
N GLN A 38 -3.61 69.07 -27.51
CA GLN A 38 -2.84 68.24 -26.58
C GLN A 38 -3.64 67.87 -25.32
N GLU A 39 -4.41 68.81 -24.77
CA GLU A 39 -5.28 68.54 -23.62
C GLU A 39 -6.37 67.51 -23.97
N THR A 40 -6.91 67.59 -25.20
CA THR A 40 -7.90 66.63 -25.71
C THR A 40 -7.29 65.25 -25.90
N GLU A 41 -6.12 65.15 -26.53
CA GLU A 41 -5.39 63.88 -26.70
C GLU A 41 -5.02 63.24 -25.36
N LEU A 42 -4.52 64.03 -24.41
CA LEU A 42 -4.20 63.56 -23.06
C LEU A 42 -5.46 63.05 -22.34
N ARG A 43 -6.60 63.73 -22.50
CA ARG A 43 -7.89 63.31 -21.94
C ARG A 43 -8.35 61.99 -22.56
N VAL A 44 -8.28 61.84 -23.88
CA VAL A 44 -8.64 60.61 -24.59
C VAL A 44 -7.71 59.46 -24.20
N ALA A 45 -6.39 59.69 -24.13
CA ALA A 45 -5.42 58.68 -23.72
C ALA A 45 -5.64 58.21 -22.27
N LYS A 46 -5.92 59.15 -21.35
CA LYS A 46 -6.27 58.82 -19.95
C LYS A 46 -7.58 58.04 -19.86
N ALA A 47 -8.60 58.44 -20.61
CA ALA A 47 -9.87 57.73 -20.67
C ALA A 47 -9.70 56.31 -21.23
N GLY A 48 -8.96 56.16 -22.33
CA GLY A 48 -8.67 54.86 -22.94
C GLY A 48 -7.85 53.94 -22.03
N LYS A 49 -6.87 54.48 -21.28
CA LYS A 49 -6.14 53.72 -20.26
C LYS A 49 -7.07 53.23 -19.16
N SER A 50 -7.91 54.12 -18.62
CA SER A 50 -8.87 53.76 -17.56
C SER A 50 -9.86 52.70 -18.02
N GLU A 51 -10.37 52.81 -19.25
CA GLU A 51 -11.29 51.83 -19.83
C GLU A 51 -10.61 50.46 -20.04
N ALA A 52 -9.35 50.46 -20.52
CA ALA A 52 -8.56 49.24 -20.67
C ALA A 52 -8.30 48.55 -19.32
N GLU A 53 -7.94 49.31 -18.28
CA GLU A 53 -7.74 48.80 -16.92
C GLU A 53 -9.05 48.22 -16.35
N GLU A 54 -10.18 48.91 -16.52
CA GLU A 54 -11.47 48.42 -16.05
C GLU A 54 -11.88 47.12 -16.78
N LYS A 55 -11.67 47.06 -18.09
CA LYS A 55 -11.95 45.86 -18.90
C LYS A 55 -11.06 44.69 -18.49
N ALA A 56 -9.77 44.93 -18.27
CA ALA A 56 -8.84 43.91 -17.78
C ALA A 56 -9.26 43.40 -16.39
N ARG A 57 -9.62 44.29 -15.48
CA ARG A 57 -10.12 43.93 -14.14
C ARG A 57 -11.39 43.08 -14.23
N LYS A 58 -12.38 43.48 -15.04
CA LYS A 58 -13.61 42.70 -15.26
C LYS A 58 -13.34 41.31 -15.84
N ASN A 59 -12.35 41.18 -16.73
CA ASN A 59 -11.96 39.89 -17.29
C ASN A 59 -11.31 38.99 -16.24
N ILE A 60 -10.41 39.54 -15.42
CA ILE A 60 -9.77 38.81 -14.31
C ILE A 60 -10.82 38.37 -13.29
N ASP A 61 -11.73 39.26 -12.90
CA ASP A 61 -12.80 38.94 -11.95
C ASP A 61 -13.70 37.82 -12.49
N ARG A 62 -14.05 37.86 -13.77
CA ARG A 62 -14.84 36.80 -14.42
C ARG A 62 -14.10 35.47 -14.43
N ALA A 63 -12.84 35.45 -14.86
CA ALA A 63 -12.02 34.24 -14.87
C ALA A 63 -11.85 33.67 -13.46
N ASN A 64 -11.70 34.52 -12.44
CA ASN A 64 -11.62 34.09 -11.05
C ASN A 64 -12.93 33.47 -10.54
N VAL A 65 -14.08 34.02 -10.91
CA VAL A 65 -15.39 33.47 -10.55
C VAL A 65 -15.61 32.11 -11.23
N GLU A 66 -15.26 31.99 -12.50
CA GLU A 66 -15.38 30.76 -13.27
C GLU A 66 -14.45 29.66 -12.72
N ALA A 67 -13.17 29.96 -12.50
CA ALA A 67 -12.22 29.03 -11.89
C ALA A 67 -12.66 28.57 -10.49
N LYS A 68 -13.18 29.48 -9.66
CA LYS A 68 -13.75 29.10 -8.34
C LYS A 68 -14.96 28.19 -8.47
N ARG A 69 -15.81 28.41 -9.46
CA ARG A 69 -16.97 27.57 -9.72
C ARG A 69 -16.55 26.16 -10.14
N GLU A 70 -15.62 26.06 -11.10
CA GLU A 70 -15.09 24.76 -11.56
C GLU A 70 -14.42 23.99 -10.42
N ILE A 71 -13.62 24.67 -9.60
CA ILE A 71 -12.99 24.07 -8.41
C ILE A 71 -14.06 23.54 -7.44
N ASN A 72 -15.10 24.32 -7.16
CA ASN A 72 -16.17 23.89 -6.26
C ASN A 72 -16.99 22.73 -6.84
N GLU A 73 -17.26 22.72 -8.14
CA GLU A 73 -17.95 21.62 -8.82
C GLU A 73 -17.08 20.34 -8.79
N ALA A 74 -15.77 20.46 -9.01
CA ALA A 74 -14.83 19.36 -8.91
C ALA A 74 -14.75 18.79 -7.48
N TYR A 75 -14.71 19.65 -6.45
CA TYR A 75 -14.74 19.21 -5.05
C TYR A 75 -16.02 18.46 -4.71
N LYS A 76 -17.19 18.99 -5.11
CA LYS A 76 -18.47 18.32 -4.87
C LYS A 76 -18.54 16.94 -5.54
N ALA A 77 -18.10 16.87 -6.80
CA ALA A 77 -18.07 15.60 -7.53
C ALA A 77 -17.12 14.60 -6.88
N ALA A 78 -15.95 15.05 -6.39
CA ALA A 78 -15.02 14.21 -5.66
C ALA A 78 -15.60 13.71 -4.33
N ASP A 79 -16.25 14.59 -3.57
CA ASP A 79 -16.89 14.23 -2.29
C ASP A 79 -18.01 13.20 -2.50
N GLU A 80 -18.85 13.38 -3.52
CA GLU A 80 -19.89 12.41 -3.87
C GLU A 80 -19.31 11.04 -4.25
N GLN A 81 -18.21 11.02 -5.01
CA GLN A 81 -17.51 9.77 -5.35
C GLN A 81 -16.90 9.11 -4.12
N VAL A 82 -16.29 9.89 -3.22
CA VAL A 82 -15.72 9.37 -1.98
C VAL A 82 -16.80 8.75 -1.10
N GLU A 83 -17.95 9.41 -0.95
CA GLU A 83 -19.06 8.87 -0.17
C GLU A 83 -19.63 7.59 -0.79
N LYS A 84 -19.75 7.54 -2.12
CA LYS A 84 -20.17 6.32 -2.81
C LYS A 84 -19.19 5.16 -2.57
N ILE A 85 -17.88 5.40 -2.70
CA ILE A 85 -16.84 4.38 -2.45
C ILE A 85 -16.87 3.93 -0.99
N LYS A 86 -17.07 4.84 -0.03
CA LYS A 86 -17.19 4.48 1.39
C LYS A 86 -18.39 3.56 1.64
N GLN A 87 -19.53 3.83 1.02
CA GLN A 87 -20.72 2.98 1.14
C GLN A 87 -20.49 1.59 0.53
N GLU A 88 -19.89 1.52 -0.66
CA GLU A 88 -19.54 0.25 -1.30
C GLU A 88 -18.53 -0.56 -0.47
N LEU A 89 -17.52 0.11 0.11
CA LEU A 89 -16.55 -0.51 0.99
C LEU A 89 -17.20 -1.05 2.28
N ALA A 90 -18.11 -0.29 2.88
CA ALA A 90 -18.85 -0.72 4.07
C ALA A 90 -19.71 -1.94 3.78
N ALA A 91 -20.42 -1.96 2.65
CA ALA A 91 -21.22 -3.09 2.21
C ALA A 91 -20.34 -4.33 1.93
N ALA A 92 -19.22 -4.16 1.23
CA ALA A 92 -18.28 -5.25 0.95
C ALA A 92 -17.69 -5.83 2.24
N ASN A 93 -17.32 -4.99 3.21
CA ASN A 93 -16.82 -5.46 4.51
C ASN A 93 -17.89 -6.25 5.27
N ALA A 94 -19.14 -5.80 5.28
CA ALA A 94 -20.24 -6.51 5.93
C ALA A 94 -20.47 -7.91 5.30
N GLU A 95 -20.41 -8.00 3.98
CA GLU A 95 -20.52 -9.27 3.26
C GLU A 95 -19.32 -10.19 3.55
N ILE A 96 -18.10 -9.65 3.61
CA ILE A 96 -16.90 -10.42 3.97
C ILE A 96 -17.05 -11.04 5.36
N GLU A 97 -17.52 -10.28 6.35
CA GLU A 97 -17.74 -10.79 7.71
C GLU A 97 -18.83 -11.87 7.75
N TYR A 98 -19.93 -11.68 7.02
CA TYR A 98 -20.97 -12.70 6.90
C TYR A 98 -20.44 -14.00 6.29
N GLN A 99 -19.70 -13.90 5.18
CA GLN A 99 -19.09 -15.06 4.51
C GLN A 99 -18.02 -15.72 5.37
N ARG A 100 -17.23 -14.96 6.14
CA ARG A 100 -16.28 -15.51 7.11
C ARG A 100 -17.00 -16.38 8.14
N GLY A 101 -18.09 -15.90 8.72
CA GLY A 101 -18.89 -16.67 9.68
C GLY A 101 -19.46 -17.97 9.09
N LEU A 102 -19.97 -17.93 7.86
CA LEU A 102 -20.43 -19.14 7.17
C LEU A 102 -19.28 -20.13 6.93
N ASN A 103 -18.12 -19.64 6.48
CA ASN A 103 -16.96 -20.47 6.21
C ASN A 103 -16.39 -21.09 7.48
N GLU A 104 -16.32 -20.37 8.59
CA GLU A 104 -15.90 -20.93 9.89
C GLU A 104 -16.77 -22.10 10.32
N ASN A 105 -18.10 -21.97 10.16
CA ASN A 105 -19.02 -23.04 10.47
C ASN A 105 -18.84 -24.25 9.54
N LEU A 106 -18.62 -24.03 8.24
CA LEU A 106 -18.34 -25.10 7.28
C LEU A 106 -17.03 -25.83 7.59
N LEU A 107 -15.96 -25.10 7.89
CA LEU A 107 -14.65 -25.67 8.27
C LEU A 107 -14.77 -26.51 9.55
N ARG A 108 -15.51 -26.03 10.55
CA ARG A 108 -15.82 -26.79 11.77
C ARG A 108 -16.56 -28.09 11.45
N ILE A 109 -17.61 -28.04 10.65
CA ILE A 109 -18.39 -29.23 10.25
C ILE A 109 -17.52 -30.22 9.47
N ASN A 110 -16.68 -29.73 8.55
CA ASN A 110 -15.76 -30.55 7.78
C ASN A 110 -14.74 -31.25 8.69
N ARG A 111 -14.13 -30.53 9.63
CA ARG A 111 -13.24 -31.12 10.64
C ARG A 111 -13.94 -32.19 11.47
N GLU A 112 -15.15 -31.90 11.95
CA GLU A 112 -15.95 -32.87 12.73
C GLU A 112 -16.26 -34.14 11.92
N ARG A 113 -16.60 -34.01 10.63
CA ARG A 113 -16.82 -35.15 9.72
C ARG A 113 -15.53 -35.93 9.51
N ALA A 114 -14.43 -35.26 9.17
CA ALA A 114 -13.13 -35.89 9.00
C ALA A 114 -12.67 -36.63 10.27
N ASN A 115 -12.95 -36.09 11.45
CA ASN A 115 -12.68 -36.77 12.73
C ASN A 115 -13.53 -38.02 12.89
N ALA A 116 -14.82 -37.97 12.54
CA ALA A 116 -15.71 -39.13 12.60
C ALA A 116 -15.27 -40.24 11.65
N ASP A 117 -14.96 -39.88 10.40
CA ASP A 117 -14.52 -40.81 9.36
C ASP A 117 -13.23 -41.54 9.77
N ARG A 118 -12.31 -40.82 10.41
CA ARG A 118 -11.05 -41.34 10.95
C ARG A 118 -11.16 -41.91 12.37
N LYS A 119 -12.37 -41.99 12.93
CA LYS A 119 -12.67 -42.52 14.29
C LYS A 119 -11.91 -41.82 15.42
N LEU A 120 -11.55 -40.55 15.22
CA LEU A 120 -10.87 -39.71 16.22
C LEU A 120 -11.86 -39.28 17.30
N LYS A 121 -11.49 -39.44 18.57
CA LYS A 121 -12.35 -39.16 19.72
C LYS A 121 -11.66 -38.21 20.71
N PRO A 122 -12.40 -37.24 21.28
CA PRO A 122 -13.80 -36.88 21.01
C PRO A 122 -13.99 -36.08 19.71
N LYS A 123 -15.00 -36.42 18.90
CA LYS A 123 -15.21 -35.91 17.52
C LYS A 123 -15.15 -34.37 17.39
N LYS A 124 -15.77 -33.65 18.33
CA LYS A 124 -15.97 -32.19 18.23
C LYS A 124 -14.78 -31.37 18.74
N GLU A 125 -14.08 -31.87 19.75
CA GLU A 125 -12.95 -31.16 20.37
C GLU A 125 -11.63 -31.53 19.68
N HIS A 126 -11.58 -32.68 19.00
CA HIS A 126 -10.39 -33.12 18.29
C HIS A 126 -10.04 -32.14 17.15
N THR A 127 -8.78 -31.74 17.12
CA THR A 127 -8.23 -30.73 16.18
C THR A 127 -8.20 -31.24 14.74
N GLY A 128 -8.17 -32.56 14.59
CA GLY A 128 -8.19 -33.27 13.31
C GLY A 128 -6.81 -33.40 12.66
N TYR A 129 -5.78 -32.81 13.28
CA TYR A 129 -4.40 -33.07 12.92
C TYR A 129 -3.87 -34.31 13.62
N VAL A 130 -3.18 -35.17 12.87
CA VAL A 130 -2.59 -36.39 13.41
C VAL A 130 -1.18 -36.60 12.89
N VAL A 131 -0.25 -36.92 13.79
CA VAL A 131 1.12 -37.27 13.43
C VAL A 131 1.15 -38.68 12.86
N CYS A 132 1.41 -38.80 11.55
CA CYS A 132 1.47 -40.08 10.86
C CYS A 132 2.82 -40.77 11.07
N SER A 133 3.91 -40.00 11.00
CA SER A 133 5.27 -40.50 11.17
C SER A 133 6.21 -39.40 11.60
N SER A 134 7.25 -39.79 12.33
CA SER A 134 8.41 -38.95 12.64
C SER A 134 9.64 -39.84 12.59
N SER A 135 10.60 -39.53 11.71
CA SER A 135 11.78 -40.36 11.50
C SER A 135 13.00 -39.51 11.18
N GLU A 136 14.16 -39.95 11.65
CA GLU A 136 15.45 -39.38 11.26
C GLU A 136 15.69 -39.55 9.76
N LYS A 137 16.24 -38.52 9.13
CA LYS A 137 16.63 -38.50 7.73
C LYS A 137 17.94 -37.75 7.53
N ASP A 138 18.80 -38.35 6.71
CA ASP A 138 19.97 -37.68 6.18
C ASP A 138 19.55 -36.53 5.27
N TYR A 139 19.83 -35.31 5.72
CA TYR A 139 19.60 -34.08 4.98
C TYR A 139 20.91 -33.58 4.39
N THR A 140 20.95 -33.52 3.05
CA THR A 140 22.10 -32.97 2.33
C THR A 140 21.83 -31.53 1.95
N PHE A 141 22.78 -30.65 2.24
CA PHE A 141 22.67 -29.22 1.95
C PHE A 141 24.00 -28.65 1.44
N ARG A 142 23.93 -27.51 0.74
CA ARG A 142 25.09 -26.92 0.07
C ARG A 142 25.42 -25.57 0.68
N ILE A 143 26.67 -25.40 1.11
CA ILE A 143 27.24 -24.14 1.60
C ILE A 143 28.60 -23.96 0.95
N ASN A 144 28.94 -22.74 0.52
CA ASN A 144 30.23 -22.43 -0.11
C ASN A 144 30.65 -23.43 -1.20
N ARG A 145 29.67 -23.85 -2.02
CA ARG A 145 29.82 -24.85 -3.11
C ARG A 145 30.21 -26.26 -2.66
N LYS A 146 30.25 -26.56 -1.36
CA LYS A 146 30.47 -27.89 -0.81
C LYS A 146 29.16 -28.50 -0.31
N ASN A 147 29.03 -29.81 -0.46
CA ASN A 147 27.89 -30.55 0.09
C ASN A 147 28.21 -31.00 1.51
N HIS A 148 27.26 -30.77 2.41
CA HIS A 148 27.31 -31.17 3.81
C HIS A 148 26.11 -32.07 4.10
N LYS A 149 26.27 -32.96 5.08
CA LYS A 149 25.20 -33.84 5.55
C LYS A 149 24.94 -33.58 7.02
N ILE A 150 23.67 -33.62 7.41
CA ILE A 150 23.22 -33.57 8.79
C ILE A 150 22.00 -34.48 8.93
N VAL A 151 21.77 -35.04 10.12
CA VAL A 151 20.54 -35.76 10.43
C VAL A 151 19.49 -34.74 10.90
N LEU A 152 18.35 -34.71 10.21
CA LEU A 152 17.16 -33.98 10.62
C LEU A 152 16.01 -34.95 10.84
N TRP A 153 14.94 -34.49 11.48
CA TRP A 153 13.72 -35.28 11.61
C TRP A 153 12.74 -34.87 10.51
N GLU A 154 12.23 -35.84 9.75
CA GLU A 154 11.06 -35.63 8.89
C GLU A 154 9.81 -36.02 9.67
N THR A 155 8.81 -35.14 9.69
CA THR A 155 7.51 -35.44 10.26
C THR A 155 6.42 -35.21 9.23
N VAL A 156 5.49 -36.17 9.17
CA VAL A 156 4.30 -36.11 8.32
C VAL A 156 3.09 -35.94 9.23
N LEU A 157 2.37 -34.85 9.03
CA LEU A 157 1.14 -34.53 9.76
C LEU A 157 -0.03 -34.59 8.78
N GLN A 158 -1.01 -35.44 9.06
CA GLN A 158 -2.27 -35.46 8.33
C GLN A 158 -3.17 -34.33 8.83
N SER A 159 -3.81 -33.64 7.89
CA SER A 159 -4.74 -32.55 8.16
C SER A 159 -6.21 -33.05 8.19
N PRO A 160 -7.15 -32.26 8.71
CA PRO A 160 -8.58 -32.53 8.58
C PRO A 160 -9.15 -32.23 7.18
N TYR A 161 -8.34 -31.73 6.25
CA TYR A 161 -8.78 -31.32 4.91
C TYR A 161 -8.73 -32.48 3.92
N THR A 162 -9.87 -32.76 3.28
CA THR A 162 -9.95 -33.80 2.25
C THR A 162 -9.22 -33.38 0.98
N ILE A 163 -8.81 -34.35 0.16
CA ILE A 163 -8.18 -34.10 -1.14
C ILE A 163 -9.04 -33.30 -2.13
N ASP A 164 -10.34 -33.12 -1.84
CA ASP A 164 -11.25 -32.30 -2.65
C ASP A 164 -10.99 -30.79 -2.52
N PHE A 165 -10.32 -30.38 -1.44
CA PHE A 165 -9.84 -29.00 -1.30
C PHE A 165 -8.76 -28.72 -2.34
N THR A 166 -8.77 -27.51 -2.93
CA THR A 166 -7.67 -27.10 -3.79
C THR A 166 -6.38 -27.01 -3.00
N GLU A 167 -5.24 -27.15 -3.69
CA GLU A 167 -3.91 -27.05 -3.07
C GLU A 167 -3.74 -25.72 -2.32
N GLU A 168 -4.17 -24.61 -2.91
CA GLU A 168 -4.10 -23.28 -2.31
C GLU A 168 -4.97 -23.17 -1.05
N GLN A 169 -6.19 -23.70 -1.09
CA GLN A 169 -7.10 -23.70 0.05
C GLN A 169 -6.52 -24.54 1.20
N ALA A 170 -6.12 -25.78 0.91
CA ALA A 170 -5.56 -26.68 1.90
C ALA A 170 -4.26 -26.11 2.49
N ARG A 171 -3.35 -25.60 1.65
CA ARG A 171 -2.11 -24.96 2.11
C ARG A 171 -2.39 -23.78 3.02
N LYS A 172 -3.27 -22.87 2.61
CA LYS A 172 -3.60 -21.69 3.40
C LYS A 172 -4.17 -22.08 4.75
N GLN A 173 -5.20 -22.94 4.77
CA GLN A 173 -5.84 -23.37 6.01
C GLN A 173 -4.88 -24.11 6.94
N ILE A 174 -4.08 -25.03 6.42
CA ILE A 174 -3.10 -25.78 7.22
C ILE A 174 -2.04 -24.84 7.79
N ILE A 175 -1.52 -23.90 6.99
CA ILE A 175 -0.52 -22.96 7.49
C ILE A 175 -1.14 -22.03 8.53
N ASP A 176 -2.30 -21.46 8.26
CA ASP A 176 -2.95 -20.53 9.18
C ASP A 176 -3.25 -21.23 10.52
N GLU A 177 -3.79 -22.45 10.51
CA GLU A 177 -4.06 -23.19 11.75
C GLU A 177 -2.81 -23.63 12.51
N LEU A 178 -1.74 -24.04 11.80
CA LEU A 178 -0.53 -24.52 12.45
C LEU A 178 0.36 -23.38 13.00
N PHE A 179 0.30 -22.19 12.38
CA PHE A 179 1.24 -21.09 12.59
C PHE A 179 0.63 -19.73 12.92
N VAL A 180 -0.69 -19.58 12.97
CA VAL A 180 -1.27 -18.40 13.63
C VAL A 180 -1.16 -18.59 15.13
N LYS A 181 -0.72 -17.53 15.82
CA LYS A 181 -0.59 -17.54 17.27
C LYS A 181 -1.98 -17.50 17.90
N ASP A 182 -2.19 -18.34 18.91
CA ASP A 182 -3.36 -18.25 19.77
C ASP A 182 -3.31 -17.01 20.69
N GLU A 183 -4.32 -16.86 21.54
CA GLU A 183 -4.43 -15.77 22.53
C GLU A 183 -3.22 -15.71 23.49
N ASN A 184 -2.54 -16.84 23.68
CA ASN A 184 -1.35 -16.96 24.53
C ASN A 184 -0.04 -16.75 23.75
N GLY A 185 -0.12 -16.39 22.46
CA GLY A 185 1.04 -16.19 21.61
C GLY A 185 1.71 -17.48 21.14
N GLN A 186 1.09 -18.65 21.33
CA GLN A 186 1.64 -19.96 20.98
C GLN A 186 1.12 -20.45 19.65
N PHE A 187 2.00 -21.08 18.87
CA PHE A 187 1.61 -21.77 17.64
C PHE A 187 1.00 -23.13 17.97
N PHE A 188 0.01 -23.58 17.21
CA PHE A 188 -0.56 -24.92 17.39
C PHE A 188 0.50 -26.03 17.29
N ILE A 189 1.45 -25.90 16.36
CA ILE A 189 2.52 -26.88 16.16
C ILE A 189 3.48 -26.99 17.36
N SER A 190 3.47 -26.02 18.29
CA SER A 190 4.27 -26.09 19.52
C SER A 190 3.87 -27.26 20.42
N LYS A 191 2.62 -27.75 20.30
CA LYS A 191 2.12 -28.93 21.02
C LYS A 191 2.95 -30.19 20.78
N ILE A 192 3.55 -30.33 19.60
CA ILE A 192 4.43 -31.47 19.26
C ILE A 192 5.92 -31.14 19.43
N GLY A 193 6.24 -30.01 20.07
CA GLY A 193 7.61 -29.63 20.41
C GLY A 193 8.35 -28.82 19.34
N ILE A 194 7.64 -28.33 18.31
CA ILE A 194 8.21 -27.39 17.33
C ILE A 194 8.13 -25.97 17.90
N THR A 195 9.28 -25.37 18.19
CA THR A 195 9.33 -24.09 18.91
C THR A 195 9.67 -22.89 18.03
N ALA A 196 10.06 -23.13 16.78
CA ALA A 196 10.29 -22.06 15.81
C ALA A 196 10.13 -22.56 14.37
N GLY A 197 10.06 -21.64 13.40
CA GLY A 197 9.94 -21.96 11.98
C GLY A 197 10.86 -21.12 11.09
N TYR A 198 11.50 -21.76 10.12
CA TYR A 198 12.37 -21.12 9.13
C TYR A 198 12.19 -21.78 7.75
N SER A 199 11.40 -21.18 6.86
CA SER A 199 10.93 -21.81 5.63
C SER A 199 11.99 -22.02 4.54
N ASN A 200 13.10 -21.28 4.58
CA ASN A 200 14.10 -21.26 3.50
C ASN A 200 15.10 -22.42 3.55
N GLY A 201 14.85 -23.41 4.42
CA GLY A 201 15.68 -24.61 4.57
C GLY A 201 16.87 -24.44 5.52
N TYR A 202 17.53 -25.57 5.80
CA TYR A 202 18.59 -25.63 6.83
C TYR A 202 19.82 -24.78 6.48
N ALA A 203 20.27 -24.81 5.21
CA ALA A 203 21.45 -24.07 4.77
C ALA A 203 21.30 -22.56 4.99
N ALA A 204 20.19 -21.99 4.51
CA ALA A 204 19.89 -20.58 4.69
C ALA A 204 19.79 -20.21 6.18
N MET A 205 19.22 -21.09 7.02
CA MET A 205 19.13 -20.85 8.46
C MET A 205 20.50 -20.73 9.14
N ILE A 206 21.49 -21.50 8.70
CA ILE A 206 22.83 -21.46 9.31
C ILE A 206 23.76 -20.43 8.66
N GLU A 207 23.44 -19.94 7.46
CA GLU A 207 24.10 -18.79 6.83
C GLU A 207 23.52 -17.45 7.32
N ASP A 208 22.32 -17.45 7.90
CA ASP A 208 21.67 -16.29 8.48
C ASP A 208 22.37 -15.83 9.78
N ASN A 209 22.68 -14.54 9.85
CA ASN A 209 23.48 -13.93 10.93
C ASN A 209 22.85 -14.06 12.33
N GLU A 210 21.52 -14.07 12.41
CA GLU A 210 20.78 -14.16 13.66
C GLU A 210 20.53 -15.63 14.00
N TRP A 211 20.00 -16.39 13.03
CA TRP A 211 19.62 -17.79 13.24
C TRP A 211 20.80 -18.72 13.47
N SER A 212 21.96 -18.48 12.83
CA SER A 212 23.18 -19.25 13.06
C SER A 212 23.58 -19.32 14.55
N LYS A 213 23.31 -18.26 15.31
CA LYS A 213 23.65 -18.17 16.75
C LYS A 213 22.59 -18.80 17.66
N ILE A 214 21.32 -18.76 17.28
CA ILE A 214 20.21 -19.10 18.18
C ILE A 214 19.48 -20.41 17.83
N HIS A 215 19.57 -20.91 16.59
CA HIS A 215 18.76 -22.05 16.12
C HIS A 215 18.89 -23.30 17.00
N LYS A 216 20.07 -23.55 17.58
CA LYS A 216 20.31 -24.69 18.48
C LYS A 216 19.45 -24.68 19.75
N LYS A 217 18.93 -23.52 20.17
CA LYS A 217 18.02 -23.40 21.32
C LYS A 217 16.63 -23.93 20.99
N TYR A 218 16.22 -23.88 19.74
CA TYR A 218 14.87 -24.21 19.29
C TYR A 218 14.81 -25.58 18.59
N ASN A 219 13.61 -26.13 18.48
CA ASN A 219 13.31 -27.13 17.48
C ASN A 219 12.70 -26.39 16.28
N VAL A 220 13.50 -26.23 15.22
CA VAL A 220 13.16 -25.37 14.10
C VAL A 220 12.56 -26.20 12.99
N MET A 221 11.31 -25.92 12.64
CA MET A 221 10.68 -26.48 11.47
C MET A 221 11.14 -25.76 10.20
N LEU A 222 11.50 -26.52 9.18
CA LEU A 222 12.11 -26.06 7.95
C LEU A 222 11.11 -26.14 6.79
N GLU A 223 11.58 -26.54 5.61
CA GLU A 223 10.79 -26.72 4.39
C GLU A 223 9.51 -27.50 4.65
N ARG A 224 8.41 -27.02 4.06
CA ARG A 224 7.06 -27.55 4.24
C ARG A 224 6.51 -27.98 2.89
N LYS A 225 6.21 -29.27 2.76
CA LYS A 225 5.73 -29.86 1.51
C LYS A 225 4.35 -30.43 1.74
N LEU A 226 3.40 -29.97 0.94
CA LEU A 226 2.04 -30.51 0.95
C LEU A 226 2.02 -31.79 0.09
N ARG A 227 1.31 -32.81 0.56
CA ARG A 227 1.18 -34.12 -0.11
C ARG A 227 -0.30 -34.51 -0.12
N MET A 228 -0.77 -35.03 -1.26
CA MET A 228 -2.08 -35.67 -1.34
C MET A 228 -1.94 -37.13 -0.95
N ASN A 229 -2.65 -37.58 0.08
CA ASN A 229 -2.72 -38.99 0.42
C ASN A 229 -4.03 -39.58 -0.10
N PHE A 230 -4.03 -40.09 -1.34
CA PHE A 230 -5.22 -40.70 -1.96
C PHE A 230 -5.71 -41.96 -1.23
N ARG A 231 -4.83 -42.65 -0.50
CA ARG A 231 -5.22 -43.84 0.27
C ARG A 231 -6.08 -43.46 1.47
N LEU A 232 -5.74 -42.35 2.13
CA LEU A 232 -6.48 -41.86 3.30
C LEU A 232 -7.54 -40.82 2.94
N GLY A 233 -7.47 -40.20 1.76
CA GLY A 233 -8.41 -39.19 1.29
C GLY A 233 -8.17 -37.78 1.84
N TYR A 234 -7.01 -37.53 2.48
CA TYR A 234 -6.70 -36.26 3.14
C TYR A 234 -5.37 -35.66 2.66
N TRP A 235 -5.26 -34.34 2.80
CA TRP A 235 -4.02 -33.61 2.66
C TRP A 235 -3.09 -33.86 3.85
N GLU A 236 -1.81 -33.99 3.56
CA GLU A 236 -0.74 -34.12 4.55
C GLU A 236 0.30 -33.02 4.35
N ILE A 237 0.89 -32.57 5.46
CA ILE A 237 2.04 -31.67 5.44
C ILE A 237 3.26 -32.43 5.98
N ALA A 238 4.29 -32.52 5.14
CA ALA A 238 5.58 -33.10 5.47
C ALA A 238 6.60 -31.99 5.67
N PHE A 239 7.39 -32.09 6.73
CA PHE A 239 8.38 -31.08 7.05
C PHE A 239 9.60 -31.63 7.77
N TYR A 240 10.72 -30.97 7.57
CA TYR A 240 11.94 -31.23 8.34
C TYR A 240 11.98 -30.39 9.59
N HIS A 241 12.62 -30.90 10.64
CA HIS A 241 12.90 -30.14 11.85
C HIS A 241 14.16 -30.64 12.57
N THR A 242 14.71 -29.81 13.47
CA THR A 242 16.10 -29.94 13.93
C THR A 242 16.28 -30.82 15.18
N LYS A 243 15.21 -31.18 15.88
CA LYS A 243 15.24 -32.01 17.10
C LYS A 243 14.06 -32.99 17.09
N PRO A 244 14.11 -34.13 17.80
CA PRO A 244 12.93 -35.00 17.90
C PRO A 244 11.70 -34.24 18.39
N LEU A 245 10.51 -34.73 18.01
CA LEU A 245 9.26 -34.23 18.58
C LEU A 245 9.26 -34.42 20.10
N SER A 246 8.53 -33.56 20.80
CA SER A 246 8.25 -33.77 22.22
C SER A 246 7.22 -34.91 22.40
N CYS A 247 6.69 -35.09 23.61
CA CYS A 247 5.59 -36.01 23.84
C CYS A 247 4.36 -35.59 23.00
N VAL A 248 4.17 -36.23 21.85
CA VAL A 248 3.04 -35.95 20.95
C VAL A 248 1.74 -36.08 21.74
N PRO A 249 0.84 -35.10 21.77
CA PRO A 249 -0.42 -35.19 22.52
C PRO A 249 -1.29 -36.38 22.09
N LYS A 250 -2.12 -36.91 23.00
CA LYS A 250 -2.99 -38.07 22.69
C LYS A 250 -3.98 -37.76 21.57
N ASP A 251 -4.49 -36.53 21.51
CA ASP A 251 -5.37 -35.98 20.47
C ASP A 251 -4.65 -35.65 19.14
N MET A 252 -3.38 -36.03 19.01
CA MET A 252 -2.61 -35.96 17.77
C MET A 252 -1.97 -37.30 17.41
N ARG A 253 -2.31 -38.38 18.12
CA ARG A 253 -1.89 -39.75 17.81
C ARG A 253 -3.03 -40.48 17.11
N MET A 254 -2.70 -41.35 16.17
CA MET A 254 -3.68 -42.31 15.66
C MET A 254 -4.13 -43.21 16.83
N CYS A 255 -5.43 -43.41 16.98
CA CYS A 255 -6.02 -44.37 17.93
C CYS A 255 -5.87 -45.80 17.41
#